data_AF-A0A168CTJ0-F1
#
_entry.id   AF-A0A168CTJ0-F1
#
_cell.length_a   1.000
_cell.length_b   1.000
_cell.length_c   1.000
_cell.angle_alpha   90.00
_cell.angle_beta   90.00
_cell.angle_gamma   90.00
#
_symmetry.space_group_name_H-M   'P 1'
#
loop_
_entity.id
_entity.type
_entity.pdbx_description
1 polymer ?
#
loop_
_entity_poly.entity_id
_entity_poly.type
_entity_poly.pdbx_seq_one_letter_code
_entity_poly.pdbx_strand_id
1 'polypeptide(L)'
;MWSWFGGASAQQRKDAPKNAILGLREQLDMLQKREKHLENQMAEQDALAKKYVSTNKNAAKNALRRKKVHEKSLEQTTAQILQLESQIYSIEAANINQETLAAMKNAGKAMKQIHKGMSIEMVDQTMDELREQQQLSEEIVNAVTSAPLGGEPIDEDDLQDELDQLEQEAVDERMLKTGTVPVADRLESLPAAAKSEPKGKSKAQEEEDEEAELEKLRAEMAM
;
A
#
# COMPACT_ATOMS: atom_id res chain seq x y z
N MET A 1 -55.90 -5.99 -2.26
CA MET A 1 -54.83 -7.01 -2.14
C MET A 1 -53.95 -6.92 -3.38
N TRP A 2 -52.83 -6.20 -3.40
CA TRP A 2 -51.73 -6.38 -4.37
C TRP A 2 -50.52 -5.57 -3.87
N SER A 3 -49.71 -6.17 -2.99
CA SER A 3 -48.37 -5.69 -2.63
C SER A 3 -47.51 -6.88 -2.23
N TRP A 4 -47.15 -7.71 -3.21
CA TRP A 4 -46.23 -8.85 -3.01
C TRP A 4 -45.05 -8.87 -4.01
N PHE A 5 -45.04 -8.01 -5.04
CA PHE A 5 -44.04 -8.07 -6.11
C PHE A 5 -42.86 -7.08 -5.98
N GLY A 6 -42.73 -6.37 -4.85
CA GLY A 6 -41.67 -5.37 -4.64
C GLY A 6 -40.36 -5.92 -4.02
N GLY A 7 -40.43 -7.04 -3.30
CA GLY A 7 -39.27 -7.59 -2.57
C GLY A 7 -38.25 -8.29 -3.47
N ALA A 8 -38.71 -9.06 -4.46
CA ALA A 8 -37.85 -9.86 -5.32
C ALA A 8 -36.93 -8.99 -6.22
N SER A 9 -37.42 -7.86 -6.72
CA SER A 9 -36.67 -6.94 -7.58
C SER A 9 -35.64 -6.08 -6.82
N ALA A 10 -35.85 -5.86 -5.52
CA ALA A 10 -34.87 -5.21 -4.65
C ALA A 10 -33.74 -6.16 -4.26
N GLN A 11 -34.06 -7.44 -4.00
CA GLN A 11 -33.08 -8.48 -3.71
C GLN A 11 -32.19 -8.76 -4.93
N GLN A 12 -32.78 -8.91 -6.12
CA GLN A 12 -32.03 -9.09 -7.38
C GLN A 12 -30.99 -7.99 -7.64
N ARG A 13 -31.31 -6.73 -7.30
CA ARG A 13 -30.38 -5.61 -7.47
C ARG A 13 -29.20 -5.66 -6.48
N LYS A 14 -29.42 -6.17 -5.27
CA LYS A 14 -28.35 -6.36 -4.29
C LYS A 14 -27.43 -7.54 -4.64
N ASP A 15 -27.98 -8.58 -5.25
CA ASP A 15 -27.22 -9.78 -5.63
C ASP A 15 -26.56 -9.67 -7.01
N ALA A 16 -26.93 -8.67 -7.82
CA ALA A 16 -26.42 -8.49 -9.18
C ALA A 16 -24.88 -8.45 -9.29
N PRO A 17 -24.12 -7.70 -8.45
CA PRO A 17 -22.66 -7.68 -8.52
C PRO A 17 -22.06 -9.04 -8.19
N LYS A 18 -22.59 -9.72 -7.17
CA LYS A 18 -22.13 -11.06 -6.74
C LYS A 18 -22.39 -12.09 -7.83
N ASN A 19 -23.58 -12.09 -8.41
CA ASN A 19 -23.94 -13.01 -9.49
C ASN A 19 -23.08 -12.77 -10.74
N ALA A 20 -22.78 -11.51 -11.07
CA ALA A 20 -21.88 -11.18 -12.17
C ALA A 20 -20.46 -11.69 -11.92
N ILE A 21 -19.90 -11.46 -10.72
CA ILE A 21 -18.58 -11.97 -10.34
C ILE A 21 -18.55 -13.50 -10.40
N LEU A 22 -19.58 -14.20 -9.90
CA LEU A 22 -19.66 -15.66 -9.96
C LEU A 22 -19.66 -16.17 -11.40
N GLY A 23 -20.48 -15.58 -12.28
CA GLY A 23 -20.50 -15.95 -13.70
C GLY A 23 -19.17 -15.69 -14.41
N LEU A 24 -18.50 -14.58 -14.11
CA LEU A 24 -17.17 -14.28 -14.66
C LEU A 24 -16.12 -15.29 -14.17
N ARG A 25 -16.17 -15.71 -12.90
CA ARG A 25 -15.27 -16.72 -12.33
C ARG A 25 -15.50 -18.11 -12.93
N GLU A 26 -16.76 -18.48 -13.20
CA GLU A 26 -17.08 -19.73 -13.90
C GLU A 26 -16.50 -19.71 -15.33
N GLN A 27 -16.65 -18.60 -16.04
CA GLN A 27 -16.06 -18.44 -17.37
C GLN A 27 -14.52 -18.46 -17.33
N LEU A 28 -13.92 -17.89 -16.29
CA LEU A 28 -12.47 -17.91 -16.07
C LEU A 28 -11.95 -19.36 -15.92
N ASP A 29 -12.61 -20.18 -15.11
CA ASP A 29 -12.27 -21.61 -14.95
C ASP A 29 -12.35 -22.37 -16.28
N MET A 30 -13.36 -22.07 -17.10
CA MET A 30 -13.48 -22.66 -18.44
C MET A 30 -12.33 -22.23 -19.38
N LEU A 31 -11.91 -20.97 -19.34
CA LEU A 31 -10.78 -20.49 -20.12
C LEU A 31 -9.45 -21.09 -19.65
N GLN A 32 -9.24 -21.24 -18.34
CA GLN A 32 -8.04 -21.89 -17.79
C GLN A 32 -7.96 -23.38 -18.17
N LYS A 33 -9.09 -24.10 -18.21
CA LYS A 33 -9.13 -25.47 -18.74
C LYS A 33 -8.78 -25.50 -20.23
N ARG A 34 -9.29 -24.54 -21.01
CA ARG A 34 -8.97 -24.41 -22.44
C ARG A 34 -7.48 -24.10 -22.67
N GLU A 35 -6.90 -23.22 -21.86
CA GLU A 35 -5.47 -22.89 -21.87
C GLU A 35 -4.62 -24.16 -21.72
N LYS A 36 -4.84 -24.92 -20.64
CA LYS A 36 -4.15 -26.21 -20.40
C LYS A 36 -4.35 -27.20 -21.55
N HIS A 37 -5.55 -27.25 -22.12
CA HIS A 37 -5.80 -28.13 -23.26
C HIS A 37 -4.99 -27.73 -24.50
N LEU A 38 -4.89 -26.44 -24.80
CA LEU A 38 -4.09 -25.91 -25.90
C LEU A 38 -2.59 -26.17 -25.69
N GLU A 39 -2.08 -26.01 -24.46
CA GLU A 39 -0.70 -26.35 -24.11
C GLU A 39 -0.40 -27.83 -24.35
N ASN A 40 -1.30 -28.73 -23.96
CA ASN A 40 -1.16 -30.16 -24.22
C ASN A 40 -1.16 -30.46 -25.73
N GLN A 41 -2.07 -29.86 -26.50
CA GLN A 41 -2.09 -30.01 -27.95
C GLN A 41 -0.80 -29.50 -28.59
N MET A 42 -0.24 -28.39 -28.12
CA MET A 42 1.04 -27.88 -28.58
C MET A 42 2.19 -28.85 -28.30
N ALA A 43 2.23 -29.43 -27.10
CA ALA A 43 3.23 -30.43 -26.72
C ALA A 43 3.14 -31.70 -27.59
N GLU A 44 1.92 -32.17 -27.88
CA GLU A 44 1.69 -33.28 -28.80
C GLU A 44 2.20 -32.98 -30.22
N GLN A 45 1.87 -31.80 -30.76
CA GLN A 45 2.34 -31.41 -32.10
C GLN A 45 3.87 -31.25 -32.14
N ASP A 46 4.49 -30.75 -31.06
CA ASP A 46 5.93 -30.64 -30.93
C ASP A 46 6.61 -32.02 -30.92
N ALA A 47 6.05 -32.98 -30.18
CA ALA A 47 6.51 -34.37 -30.15
C ALA A 47 6.40 -35.04 -31.53
N LEU A 48 5.29 -34.83 -32.24
CA LEU A 48 5.11 -35.33 -33.61
C LEU A 48 6.09 -34.69 -34.59
N ALA A 49 6.36 -33.39 -34.48
CA ALA A 49 7.34 -32.71 -35.31
C ALA A 49 8.75 -33.31 -35.11
N LYS A 50 9.16 -33.51 -33.86
CA LYS A 50 10.43 -34.16 -33.49
C LYS A 50 10.52 -35.59 -34.02
N LYS A 51 9.43 -36.36 -33.96
CA LYS A 51 9.37 -37.74 -34.47
C LYS A 51 9.58 -37.81 -35.99
N TYR A 52 9.01 -36.88 -36.75
CA TYR A 52 9.03 -36.92 -38.22
C TYR A 52 10.17 -36.11 -38.86
N VAL A 53 10.94 -35.34 -38.09
CA VAL A 53 11.94 -34.41 -38.66
C VAL A 53 12.99 -35.10 -39.54
N SER A 54 13.40 -36.33 -39.18
CA SER A 54 14.41 -37.12 -39.90
C SER A 54 13.82 -38.03 -40.99
N THR A 55 12.56 -38.42 -40.86
CA THR A 55 11.94 -39.46 -41.71
C THR A 55 10.93 -38.88 -42.72
N ASN A 56 10.18 -37.85 -42.34
CA ASN A 56 9.15 -37.24 -43.18
C ASN A 56 9.03 -35.73 -42.90
N LYS A 57 9.84 -34.94 -43.61
CA LYS A 57 9.88 -33.48 -43.47
C LYS A 57 8.53 -32.80 -43.71
N ASN A 58 7.66 -33.34 -44.57
CA ASN A 58 6.34 -32.77 -44.82
C ASN A 58 5.39 -32.99 -43.63
N ALA A 59 5.41 -34.17 -43.03
CA ALA A 59 4.65 -34.45 -41.82
C ALA A 59 5.11 -33.57 -40.64
N ALA A 60 6.43 -33.40 -40.47
CA ALA A 60 6.99 -32.50 -39.45
C ALA A 60 6.55 -31.04 -39.66
N LYS A 61 6.61 -30.52 -40.90
CA LYS A 61 6.12 -29.17 -41.23
C LYS A 61 4.62 -29.00 -40.92
N ASN A 62 3.80 -30.01 -41.19
CA ASN A 62 2.37 -29.95 -40.90
C ASN A 62 2.09 -29.94 -39.38
N ALA A 63 2.83 -30.72 -38.59
CA ALA A 63 2.73 -30.69 -37.13
C ALA A 63 3.11 -29.31 -36.57
N LEU A 64 4.21 -28.71 -37.05
CA LEU A 64 4.62 -27.36 -36.66
C LEU A 64 3.57 -26.29 -37.03
N ARG A 65 2.93 -26.41 -38.20
CA ARG A 65 1.83 -25.50 -38.57
C ARG A 65 0.65 -25.59 -37.60
N ARG A 66 0.25 -26.81 -37.21
CA ARG A 66 -0.81 -27.03 -36.22
C ARG A 66 -0.42 -26.45 -34.86
N LYS A 67 0.80 -26.71 -34.40
CA LYS A 67 1.35 -26.10 -33.17
C LYS A 67 1.19 -24.58 -33.18
N LYS A 68 1.57 -23.92 -34.29
CA LYS A 68 1.49 -22.47 -34.42
C LYS A 68 0.05 -21.91 -34.40
N VAL A 69 -0.93 -22.69 -34.87
CA VAL A 69 -2.35 -22.34 -34.73
C VAL A 69 -2.81 -22.43 -33.27
N HIS A 70 -2.36 -23.47 -32.54
CA HIS A 70 -2.64 -23.59 -31.12
C HIS A 70 -1.97 -22.48 -30.31
N GLU A 71 -0.72 -22.10 -30.63
CA GLU A 71 -0.02 -20.95 -30.02
C GLU A 71 -0.82 -19.65 -30.15
N LYS A 72 -1.33 -19.34 -31.36
CA LYS A 72 -2.19 -18.18 -31.56
C LYS A 72 -3.50 -18.26 -30.77
N SER A 73 -4.08 -19.45 -30.67
CA SER A 73 -5.31 -19.67 -29.90
C SER A 73 -5.06 -19.54 -28.39
N LEU A 74 -3.87 -19.93 -27.93
CA LEU A 74 -3.43 -19.79 -26.55
C LEU A 74 -3.27 -18.31 -26.20
N GLU A 75 -2.57 -17.54 -27.03
CA GLU A 75 -2.42 -16.09 -26.87
C GLU A 75 -3.78 -15.36 -26.74
N GLN A 76 -4.73 -15.71 -27.61
CA GLN A 76 -6.10 -15.18 -27.54
C GLN A 76 -6.81 -15.59 -26.24
N THR A 77 -6.62 -16.83 -25.79
CA THR A 77 -7.23 -17.34 -24.56
C THR A 77 -6.66 -16.62 -23.33
N THR A 78 -5.34 -16.43 -23.27
CA THR A 78 -4.66 -15.69 -22.21
C THR A 78 -5.10 -14.21 -22.18
N ALA A 79 -5.26 -13.57 -23.35
CA ALA A 79 -5.80 -12.22 -23.42
C ALA A 79 -7.24 -12.13 -22.88
N GLN A 80 -8.08 -13.13 -23.17
CA GLN A 80 -9.44 -13.21 -22.61
C GLN A 80 -9.45 -13.39 -21.09
N ILE A 81 -8.55 -14.24 -20.56
CA ILE A 81 -8.36 -14.44 -19.12
C ILE A 81 -8.05 -13.10 -18.43
N LEU A 82 -7.03 -12.38 -18.90
CA LEU A 82 -6.64 -11.07 -18.35
C LEU A 82 -7.80 -10.06 -18.40
N GLN A 83 -8.56 -10.06 -19.50
CA GLN A 83 -9.71 -9.17 -19.66
C GLN A 83 -10.83 -9.48 -18.66
N LEU A 84 -11.09 -10.76 -18.35
CA LEU A 84 -12.09 -11.14 -17.33
C LEU A 84 -11.62 -10.82 -15.92
N GLU A 85 -10.34 -11.07 -15.60
CA GLU A 85 -9.75 -10.71 -14.31
C GLU A 85 -9.84 -9.21 -14.04
N SER A 86 -9.52 -8.39 -15.04
CA SER A 86 -9.67 -6.93 -14.97
C SER A 86 -11.13 -6.49 -14.73
N GLN A 87 -12.10 -7.18 -15.36
CA GLN A 87 -13.52 -6.91 -15.14
C GLN A 87 -13.97 -7.29 -13.73
N ILE A 88 -13.54 -8.45 -13.21
CA ILE A 88 -13.83 -8.87 -11.84
C ILE A 88 -13.32 -7.82 -10.86
N TYR A 89 -12.06 -7.40 -11.00
CA TYR A 89 -11.47 -6.35 -10.18
C TYR A 89 -12.24 -5.03 -10.26
N SER A 90 -12.65 -4.63 -11.47
CA SER A 90 -13.41 -3.40 -11.69
C SER A 90 -14.78 -3.44 -10.99
N ILE A 91 -15.47 -4.58 -11.01
CA ILE A 91 -16.76 -4.75 -10.32
C ILE A 91 -16.57 -4.74 -8.81
N GLU A 92 -15.53 -5.41 -8.29
CA GLU A 92 -15.20 -5.42 -6.87
C GLU A 92 -14.89 -3.99 -6.37
N ALA A 93 -14.06 -3.25 -7.11
CA ALA A 93 -13.76 -1.85 -6.82
C ALA A 93 -15.00 -0.96 -6.88
N ALA A 94 -15.86 -1.13 -7.88
CA ALA A 94 -17.12 -0.40 -8.00
C ALA A 94 -18.05 -0.65 -6.80
N ASN A 95 -18.11 -1.89 -6.29
CA ASN A 95 -18.90 -2.23 -5.12
C ASN A 95 -18.38 -1.54 -3.84
N ILE A 96 -17.06 -1.54 -3.63
CA ILE A 96 -16.43 -0.82 -2.49
C ILE A 96 -16.69 0.69 -2.58
N ASN A 97 -16.57 1.27 -3.78
CA ASN A 97 -16.85 2.68 -4.01
C ASN A 97 -18.32 3.03 -3.73
N GLN A 98 -19.24 2.15 -4.11
CA GLN A 98 -20.67 2.30 -3.81
C GLN A 98 -20.93 2.30 -2.30
N GLU A 99 -20.34 1.38 -1.56
CA GLU A 99 -20.46 1.29 -0.09
C GLU A 99 -19.88 2.54 0.59
N THR A 100 -18.72 3.01 0.12
CA THR A 100 -18.08 4.25 0.60
C THR A 100 -18.99 5.46 0.39
N LEU A 101 -19.54 5.61 -0.82
CA LEU A 101 -20.50 6.68 -1.13
C LEU A 101 -21.77 6.60 -0.26
N ALA A 102 -22.27 5.40 0.01
CA ALA A 102 -23.42 5.20 0.88
C ALA A 102 -23.11 5.63 2.34
N ALA A 103 -21.92 5.31 2.84
CA ALA A 103 -21.46 5.75 4.16
C ALA A 103 -21.33 7.27 4.23
N MET A 104 -20.70 7.90 3.23
CA MET A 104 -20.58 9.36 3.13
C MET A 104 -21.95 10.05 3.08
N LYS A 105 -22.92 9.49 2.34
CA LYS A 105 -24.29 10.01 2.29
C LYS A 105 -24.98 9.95 3.66
N ASN A 106 -24.76 8.89 4.43
CA ASN A 106 -25.30 8.77 5.78
C ASN A 106 -24.61 9.75 6.74
N ALA A 107 -23.30 9.91 6.65
CA ALA A 107 -22.56 10.91 7.42
C ALA A 107 -23.07 12.34 7.12
N GLY A 108 -23.26 12.70 5.85
CA GLY A 108 -23.81 13.99 5.45
C GLY A 108 -25.22 14.23 5.98
N LYS A 109 -26.07 13.20 6.05
CA LYS A 109 -27.40 13.29 6.69
C LYS A 109 -27.29 13.53 8.20
N ALA A 110 -26.40 12.81 8.89
CA ALA A 110 -26.17 12.99 10.31
C ALA A 110 -25.66 14.40 10.62
N MET A 111 -24.67 14.88 9.87
CA MET A 111 -24.16 16.26 9.96
C MET A 111 -25.28 17.28 9.73
N LYS A 112 -26.14 17.07 8.72
CA LYS A 112 -27.29 17.94 8.49
C LYS A 112 -28.26 17.94 9.66
N GLN A 113 -28.47 16.82 10.34
CA GLN A 113 -29.31 16.75 11.53
C GLN A 113 -28.68 17.45 12.74
N ILE A 114 -27.39 17.25 12.98
CA ILE A 114 -26.64 17.94 14.04
C ILE A 114 -26.75 19.47 13.85
N HIS A 115 -26.49 19.96 12.63
CA HIS A 115 -26.56 21.39 12.34
C HIS A 115 -27.99 21.93 12.25
N LYS A 116 -29.01 21.08 12.05
CA LYS A 116 -30.41 21.54 11.96
C LYS A 116 -30.89 22.18 13.27
N GLY A 117 -30.32 21.78 14.40
CA GLY A 117 -30.57 22.39 15.71
C GLY A 117 -29.64 23.53 16.06
N MET A 118 -28.59 23.80 15.27
CA MET A 118 -27.69 24.94 15.47
C MET A 118 -28.10 26.06 14.51
N SER A 119 -29.19 26.76 14.79
CA SER A 119 -29.51 28.01 14.08
C SER A 119 -28.61 29.14 14.57
N ILE A 120 -28.35 30.13 13.71
CA ILE A 120 -27.67 31.38 14.11
C ILE A 120 -28.38 32.01 15.31
N GLU A 121 -29.71 31.96 15.34
CA GLU A 121 -30.51 32.46 16.47
C GLU A 121 -30.23 31.72 17.78
N MET A 122 -30.03 30.40 17.76
CA MET A 122 -29.61 29.67 18.96
C MET A 122 -28.19 30.02 19.38
N VAL A 123 -27.28 30.26 18.43
CA VAL A 123 -25.91 30.71 18.75
C VAL A 123 -25.92 32.10 19.36
N ASP A 124 -26.69 33.04 18.80
CA ASP A 124 -26.86 34.39 19.33
C ASP A 124 -27.49 34.34 20.73
N GLN A 125 -28.56 33.56 20.91
CA GLN A 125 -29.21 33.37 22.21
C GLN A 125 -28.25 32.74 23.24
N THR A 126 -27.45 31.74 22.84
CA THR A 126 -26.46 31.12 23.73
C THR A 126 -25.36 32.11 24.09
N MET A 127 -24.91 32.96 23.16
CA MET A 127 -23.91 33.99 23.41
C MET A 127 -24.44 35.11 24.33
N ASP A 128 -25.71 35.46 24.19
CA ASP A 128 -26.38 36.41 25.09
C ASP A 128 -26.55 35.83 26.50
N GLU A 129 -26.99 34.57 26.63
CA GLU A 129 -27.03 33.85 27.92
C GLU A 129 -25.62 33.73 28.56
N LEU A 130 -24.59 33.51 27.74
CA LEU A 130 -23.20 33.45 28.22
C LEU A 130 -22.72 34.80 28.73
N ARG A 131 -23.06 35.91 28.04
CA ARG A 131 -22.74 37.27 28.48
C ARG A 131 -23.48 37.64 29.76
N GLU A 132 -24.76 37.26 29.88
CA GLU A 132 -25.52 37.45 31.13
C GLU A 132 -24.89 36.65 32.28
N GLN A 133 -24.48 35.40 32.05
CA GLN A 133 -23.76 34.60 33.05
C GLN A 133 -22.41 35.22 33.42
N GLN A 134 -21.67 35.77 32.45
CA GLN A 134 -20.40 36.45 32.69
C GLN A 134 -20.60 37.72 33.52
N GLN A 135 -21.64 38.52 33.23
CA GLN A 135 -22.02 39.69 34.01
C GLN A 135 -22.47 39.31 35.42
N LEU A 136 -23.27 38.25 35.57
CA LEU A 136 -23.65 37.73 36.88
C LEU A 136 -22.42 37.27 37.68
N SER A 137 -21.46 36.62 37.01
CA SER A 137 -20.22 36.20 37.65
C SER A 137 -19.34 37.40 38.05
N GLU A 138 -19.28 38.45 37.23
CA GLU A 138 -18.60 39.71 37.58
C GLU A 138 -19.31 40.44 38.72
N GLU A 139 -20.65 40.46 38.75
CA GLU A 139 -21.43 40.99 39.86
C GLU A 139 -21.23 40.19 41.14
N ILE A 140 -21.16 38.86 41.07
CA ILE A 140 -20.83 38.00 42.21
C ILE A 140 -19.41 38.28 42.69
N VAL A 141 -18.44 38.35 41.77
CA VAL A 141 -17.05 38.68 42.13
C VAL A 141 -17.01 40.05 42.79
N ASN A 142 -17.65 41.08 42.25
CA ASN A 142 -17.72 42.43 42.83
C ASN A 142 -18.49 42.46 44.16
N ALA A 143 -19.54 41.66 44.33
CA ALA A 143 -20.30 41.52 45.57
C ALA A 143 -19.54 40.74 46.65
N VAL A 144 -18.69 39.79 46.25
CA VAL A 144 -17.83 39.00 47.14
C VAL A 144 -16.54 39.75 47.49
N THR A 145 -15.96 40.52 46.55
CA THR A 145 -14.76 41.35 46.77
C THR A 145 -15.07 42.74 47.34
N SER A 146 -16.34 43.15 47.42
CA SER A 146 -16.75 44.33 48.21
C SER A 146 -16.81 44.07 49.72
N ALA A 147 -16.59 42.83 50.15
CA ALA A 147 -16.01 42.57 51.46
C ALA A 147 -14.48 42.69 51.33
N PRO A 148 -13.79 43.49 52.18
CA PRO A 148 -12.34 43.57 52.13
C PRO A 148 -11.77 42.24 52.63
N LEU A 149 -11.62 41.28 51.71
CA LEU A 149 -10.80 40.11 51.92
C LEU A 149 -9.36 40.58 51.83
N GLY A 150 -8.86 41.07 52.98
CA GLY A 150 -7.44 41.20 53.24
C GLY A 150 -6.79 39.83 53.09
N GLY A 151 -6.17 39.61 51.94
CA GLY A 151 -5.01 38.75 51.80
C GLY A 151 -3.83 39.67 51.56
N GLU A 152 -2.74 39.49 52.32
CA GLU A 152 -1.48 40.17 52.00
C GLU A 152 -1.11 39.91 50.53
N PRO A 153 -0.54 40.91 49.83
CA PRO A 153 0.03 40.66 48.52
C PRO A 153 1.07 39.55 48.66
N ILE A 154 0.94 38.53 47.81
CA ILE A 154 1.90 37.43 47.73
C ILE A 154 3.27 38.05 47.40
N ASP A 155 4.27 37.80 48.24
CA ASP A 155 5.62 38.30 48.03
C ASP A 155 6.24 37.59 46.82
N GLU A 156 6.50 38.33 45.76
CA GLU A 156 7.09 37.78 44.52
C GLU A 156 8.51 37.28 44.75
N ASP A 157 9.21 37.79 45.77
CA ASP A 157 10.56 37.37 46.12
C ASP A 157 10.58 35.95 46.71
N ASP A 158 9.64 35.63 47.61
CA ASP A 158 9.49 34.28 48.19
C ASP A 158 9.15 33.23 47.11
N LEU A 159 8.35 33.62 46.11
CA LEU A 159 8.00 32.77 44.96
C LEU A 159 9.19 32.51 44.04
N GLN A 160 10.05 33.51 43.85
CA GLN A 160 11.24 33.38 43.03
C GLN A 160 12.25 32.45 43.70
N ASP A 161 12.43 32.55 45.02
CA ASP A 161 13.30 31.66 45.78
C ASP A 161 12.83 30.20 45.72
N GLU A 162 11.51 29.96 45.80
CA GLU A 162 10.94 28.60 45.66
C GLU A 162 11.13 28.04 44.23
N LEU A 163 11.02 28.89 43.21
CA LEU A 163 11.25 28.51 41.81
C LEU A 163 12.71 28.13 41.55
N ASP A 164 13.65 28.94 42.02
CA ASP A 164 15.09 28.70 41.86
C ASP A 164 15.50 27.37 42.52
N GLN A 165 14.90 27.03 43.66
CA GLN A 165 15.15 25.78 44.36
C GLN A 165 14.69 24.55 43.54
N LEU A 166 13.51 24.64 42.90
CA LEU A 166 12.99 23.59 42.01
C LEU A 166 13.85 23.40 40.74
N GLU A 167 14.39 24.47 40.18
CA GLU A 167 15.27 24.37 39.01
C GLU A 167 16.58 23.63 39.33
N GLN A 168 17.16 23.92 40.50
CA GLN A 168 18.39 23.27 40.95
C GLN A 168 18.19 21.76 41.14
N GLU A 169 17.09 21.33 41.77
CA GLU A 169 16.75 19.92 41.94
C GLU A 169 16.62 19.19 40.59
N ALA A 170 16.02 19.83 39.59
CA ALA A 170 15.84 19.25 38.26
C ALA A 170 17.16 19.07 37.49
N VAL A 171 18.12 19.97 37.70
CA VAL A 171 19.46 19.87 37.09
C VAL A 171 20.26 18.72 37.71
N ASP A 172 20.24 18.60 39.04
CA ASP A 172 20.94 17.54 39.76
C ASP A 172 20.41 16.15 39.35
N GLU A 173 19.09 16.01 39.18
CA GLU A 173 18.48 14.76 38.71
C GLU A 173 18.92 14.37 37.28
N ARG A 174 19.20 15.35 36.42
CA ARG A 174 19.70 15.11 35.05
C ARG A 174 21.16 14.68 35.04
N MET A 175 22.00 15.27 35.90
CA MET A 175 23.43 14.90 35.97
C MET A 175 23.64 13.47 36.49
N LEU A 176 22.79 13.01 37.42
CA LEU A 176 22.82 11.63 37.92
C LEU A 176 22.48 10.57 36.86
N LYS A 177 21.79 10.93 35.77
CA LYS A 177 21.37 10.00 34.71
C LYS A 177 22.43 9.79 33.61
N THR A 178 23.50 10.58 33.56
CA THR A 178 24.60 10.41 32.58
C THR A 178 25.82 9.72 33.21
N GLY A 179 25.73 8.40 33.42
CA GLY A 179 26.81 7.56 33.95
C GLY A 179 27.64 6.83 32.88
N THR A 180 28.97 7.04 32.94
CA THR A 180 30.13 6.21 32.51
C THR A 180 30.08 5.31 31.26
N VAL A 181 30.97 5.56 30.29
CA VAL A 181 31.23 4.67 29.13
C VAL A 181 32.50 3.83 29.36
N PRO A 182 32.49 2.48 29.24
CA PRO A 182 33.71 1.68 29.17
C PRO A 182 34.09 1.37 27.71
N VAL A 183 35.30 1.79 27.31
CA VAL A 183 35.93 1.44 26.03
C VAL A 183 36.99 0.38 26.28
N ALA A 184 36.64 -0.89 26.14
CA ALA A 184 37.60 -2.00 26.02
C ALA A 184 36.89 -3.28 25.59
N ASP A 185 36.74 -3.57 24.29
CA ASP A 185 36.80 -4.96 23.77
C ASP A 185 36.74 -5.11 22.22
N ARG A 186 37.57 -4.41 21.43
CA ARG A 186 37.60 -4.63 19.96
C ARG A 186 38.98 -4.44 19.32
N LEU A 187 39.94 -5.32 19.58
CA LEU A 187 41.20 -5.29 18.82
C LEU A 187 41.89 -6.63 18.51
N GLU A 188 41.27 -7.80 18.70
CA GLU A 188 41.98 -9.09 18.58
C GLU A 188 41.43 -10.10 17.55
N SER A 189 40.67 -9.69 16.54
CA SER A 189 40.29 -10.63 15.46
C SER A 189 40.35 -10.03 14.04
N LEU A 190 41.58 -9.81 13.56
CA LEU A 190 41.87 -9.68 12.13
C LEU A 190 42.55 -10.96 11.61
N PRO A 191 42.32 -11.36 10.34
CA PRO A 191 42.44 -12.75 9.88
C PRO A 191 43.84 -13.14 9.40
N ALA A 192 44.23 -14.40 9.61
CA ALA A 192 45.44 -15.00 9.06
C ALA A 192 45.18 -15.69 7.70
N ALA A 193 46.01 -15.38 6.70
CA ALA A 193 45.90 -15.87 5.33
C ALA A 193 46.70 -17.19 5.08
N ALA A 194 46.24 -17.90 4.04
CA ALA A 194 46.93 -18.84 3.15
C ALA A 194 46.88 -20.36 3.45
N LYS A 195 46.30 -21.13 2.49
CA LYS A 195 47.01 -22.05 1.57
C LYS A 195 46.09 -22.71 0.50
N SER A 196 46.42 -22.47 -0.79
CA SER A 196 46.26 -23.28 -2.05
C SER A 196 44.87 -23.75 -2.52
N GLU A 197 44.42 -23.65 -3.79
CA GLU A 197 45.03 -23.43 -5.13
C GLU A 197 44.07 -22.65 -6.08
N PRO A 198 44.56 -21.74 -6.96
CA PRO A 198 43.80 -21.25 -8.11
C PRO A 198 44.26 -21.93 -9.42
N LYS A 199 43.31 -22.45 -10.21
CA LYS A 199 43.57 -22.92 -11.59
C LYS A 199 44.03 -21.74 -12.44
N GLY A 200 45.30 -21.74 -12.83
CA GLY A 200 45.87 -20.75 -13.73
C GLY A 200 45.35 -20.89 -15.16
N LYS A 201 44.88 -19.78 -15.73
CA LYS A 201 45.00 -19.51 -17.17
C LYS A 201 46.38 -18.87 -17.39
N SER A 202 47.09 -19.29 -18.43
CA SER A 202 48.43 -18.79 -18.74
C SER A 202 48.39 -17.35 -19.24
N LYS A 203 49.22 -16.50 -18.63
CA LYS A 203 49.41 -15.07 -18.95
C LYS A 203 49.73 -14.78 -20.43
N ALA A 204 50.33 -15.74 -21.12
CA ALA A 204 50.62 -15.64 -22.55
C ALA A 204 49.36 -15.67 -23.44
N GLN A 205 48.24 -16.20 -22.95
CA GLN A 205 47.00 -16.28 -23.71
C GLN A 205 46.10 -15.05 -23.50
N GLU A 206 46.22 -14.39 -22.34
CA GLU A 206 45.56 -13.09 -22.09
C GLU A 206 46.24 -11.96 -22.89
N GLU A 207 47.58 -11.95 -23.00
CA GLU A 207 48.30 -10.94 -23.78
C GLU A 207 48.01 -11.05 -25.29
N GLU A 208 47.82 -12.27 -25.82
CA GLU A 208 47.51 -12.51 -27.24
C GLU A 208 46.06 -12.12 -27.60
N ASP A 209 45.11 -12.33 -26.68
CA ASP A 209 43.70 -11.91 -26.84
C ASP A 209 43.56 -10.37 -26.76
N GLU A 210 44.30 -9.70 -25.87
CA GLU A 210 44.28 -8.24 -25.73
C GLU A 210 44.89 -7.52 -26.95
N GLU A 211 45.98 -8.04 -27.52
CA GLU A 211 46.62 -7.44 -28.70
C GLU A 211 45.72 -7.53 -29.95
N ALA A 212 45.01 -8.66 -30.13
CA ALA A 212 44.06 -8.85 -31.22
C ALA A 212 42.84 -7.92 -31.12
N GLU A 213 42.40 -7.58 -29.90
CA GLU A 213 41.27 -6.67 -29.68
C GLU A 213 41.66 -5.21 -29.93
N LEU A 214 42.88 -4.81 -29.55
CA LEU A 214 43.45 -3.48 -29.85
C LEU A 214 43.60 -3.22 -31.35
N GLU A 215 43.96 -4.23 -32.13
CA GLU A 215 44.14 -4.08 -33.58
C GLU A 215 42.80 -3.88 -34.31
N LYS A 216 41.73 -4.55 -33.87
CA LYS A 216 40.37 -4.33 -34.38
C LYS A 216 39.87 -2.90 -34.11
N LEU A 217 40.09 -2.39 -32.90
CA LEU A 217 39.70 -1.02 -32.54
C LEU A 217 40.45 0.04 -33.37
N ARG A 218 41.72 -0.20 -33.71
CA ARG A 218 42.49 0.69 -34.60
C ARG A 218 41.98 0.66 -36.04
N ALA A 219 41.60 -0.51 -36.55
CA ALA A 219 41.04 -0.63 -37.89
C ALA A 219 39.67 0.05 -38.01
N GLU A 220 38.85 0.01 -36.95
CA GLU A 220 37.54 0.67 -36.92
C GLU A 220 37.64 2.20 -36.84
N MET A 221 38.67 2.75 -36.19
CA MET A 221 38.91 4.20 -36.14
C MET A 221 39.62 4.77 -37.40
N ALA A 222 40.05 3.92 -38.34
CA ALA A 222 40.75 4.34 -39.56
C ALA A 222 39.87 4.27 -40.83
N MET A 223 38.57 3.99 -40.71
CA MET A 223 37.53 4.20 -41.73
C MET A 223 36.59 5.33 -41.32
#